data_AF-A0AAJ6ANL0-F1
#
_entry.id   AF-A0AAJ6ANL0-F1
#
_cell.length_a   1.000
_cell.length_b   1.000
_cell.length_c   1.000
_cell.angle_alpha   90.00
_cell.angle_beta   90.00
_cell.angle_gamma   90.00
#
_symmetry.space_group_name_H-M   'P 1'
#
loop_
_entity.id
_entity.type
_entity.pdbx_description
1 polymer ?
#
loop_
_entity_poly.entity_id
_entity_poly.type
_entity_poly.pdbx_seq_one_letter_code
_entity_poly.pdbx_strand_id
1 'polypeptide(L)'
;MTKTIGTRVRARLHPAVLLAVGLAGVTGAVVRWLVTVVFPNPSLTPGGLTTVPHGLGFSSTIWELIVINLIGSFLLGIVSGRLATSPRVQRQHLPSWLPPALTTGFLGSFTTVSAMMVSYTTGVWVLGSVVGPSPATTVVIAMLSGALLLAGVLVAGTAVALWGYRLGSRHCASRPSHPAPSTEESA
;
A
#
# COMPACT_ATOMS: atom_id res chain seq x y z
N MET A 1 30.84 -19.61 33.89
CA MET A 1 29.59 -19.83 33.14
C MET A 1 29.53 -18.82 31.99
N THR A 2 29.95 -19.24 30.80
CA THR A 2 30.21 -18.33 29.66
C THR A 2 29.09 -18.54 28.64
N LYS A 3 28.26 -17.51 28.43
CA LYS A 3 27.06 -17.57 27.60
C LYS A 3 27.48 -17.41 26.13
N THR A 4 27.49 -18.50 25.39
CA THR A 4 27.80 -18.51 23.95
C THR A 4 26.69 -17.78 23.20
N ILE A 5 26.93 -16.50 22.86
CA ILE A 5 26.05 -15.69 22.00
C ILE A 5 26.21 -16.23 20.58
N GLY A 6 25.41 -17.25 20.26
CA GLY A 6 25.40 -17.93 18.98
C GLY A 6 24.96 -16.99 17.86
N THR A 7 25.89 -16.73 16.96
CA THR A 7 25.76 -16.12 15.64
C THR A 7 24.74 -16.87 14.76
N ARG A 8 23.44 -16.61 14.93
CA ARG A 8 22.37 -17.11 14.05
C ARG A 8 21.61 -16.00 13.35
N VAL A 9 22.28 -15.15 12.57
CA VAL A 9 21.58 -14.26 11.63
C VAL A 9 22.36 -14.10 10.33
N ARG A 10 22.59 -15.22 9.63
CA ARG A 10 22.76 -15.21 8.17
C ARG A 10 21.67 -16.09 7.59
N ALA A 11 20.42 -15.64 7.74
CA ALA A 11 19.34 -16.15 6.91
C ALA A 11 19.76 -15.84 5.47
N ARG A 12 20.20 -16.86 4.71
CA ARG A 12 20.48 -16.71 3.29
C ARG A 12 19.15 -16.32 2.65
N LEU A 13 18.96 -15.02 2.38
CA LEU A 13 17.85 -14.54 1.57
C LEU A 13 17.95 -15.29 0.25
N HIS A 14 17.02 -16.21 0.01
CA HIS A 14 17.02 -16.98 -1.22
C HIS A 14 16.89 -15.99 -2.39
N PRO A 15 17.77 -16.06 -3.41
CA PRO A 15 17.74 -15.13 -4.55
C PRO A 15 16.37 -15.11 -5.25
N ALA A 16 15.65 -16.23 -5.21
CA ALA A 16 14.27 -16.33 -5.66
C ALA A 16 13.30 -15.37 -4.96
N VAL A 17 13.46 -15.11 -3.66
CA VAL A 17 12.63 -14.15 -2.91
C VAL A 17 12.89 -12.74 -3.39
N LEU A 18 14.16 -12.36 -3.59
CA LEU A 18 14.52 -11.03 -4.08
C LEU A 18 13.98 -10.78 -5.50
N LEU A 19 14.10 -11.78 -6.37
CA LEU A 19 13.58 -11.70 -7.73
C LEU A 19 12.05 -11.59 -7.73
N ALA A 20 11.36 -12.39 -6.91
CA ALA A 20 9.90 -12.32 -6.78
C ALA A 20 9.44 -10.95 -6.24
N VAL A 21 10.14 -10.40 -5.25
CA VAL A 21 9.87 -9.05 -4.73
C VAL A 21 10.10 -7.98 -5.80
N GLY A 22 11.18 -8.08 -6.56
CA GLY A 22 11.48 -7.16 -7.66
C GLY A 22 10.41 -7.17 -8.75
N LEU A 23 10.01 -8.35 -9.23
CA LEU A 23 8.96 -8.50 -10.26
C LEU A 23 7.60 -8.01 -9.76
N ALA A 24 7.24 -8.36 -8.53
CA ALA A 24 6.02 -7.86 -7.90
C ALA A 24 6.06 -6.33 -7.74
N GLY A 25 7.23 -5.76 -7.43
CA GLY A 25 7.48 -4.33 -7.38
C GLY A 25 7.26 -3.61 -8.71
N VAL A 26 7.83 -4.15 -9.80
CA VAL A 26 7.58 -3.63 -11.15
C VAL A 26 6.09 -3.68 -11.47
N THR A 27 5.44 -4.80 -11.16
CA THR A 27 4.01 -4.99 -11.41
C THR A 27 3.15 -3.98 -10.63
N GLY A 28 3.43 -3.77 -9.34
CA GLY A 28 2.69 -2.81 -8.51
C GLY A 28 2.85 -1.37 -9.00
N ALA A 29 4.06 -0.99 -9.42
CA ALA A 29 4.32 0.32 -10.02
C ALA A 29 3.57 0.51 -11.36
N VAL A 30 3.55 -0.50 -12.22
CA VAL A 30 2.82 -0.48 -13.50
C VAL A 30 1.32 -0.37 -13.26
N VAL A 31 0.77 -1.15 -12.34
CA VAL A 31 -0.67 -1.08 -12.00
C VAL A 31 -1.02 0.29 -11.45
N ARG A 32 -0.21 0.86 -10.55
CA ARG A 32 -0.40 2.23 -10.08
C ARG A 32 -0.41 3.24 -11.24
N TRP A 33 0.56 3.13 -12.14
CA TRP A 33 0.64 4.01 -13.31
C TRP A 33 -0.60 3.88 -14.21
N LEU A 34 -1.05 2.65 -14.49
CA LEU A 34 -2.27 2.39 -15.25
C LEU A 34 -3.50 3.00 -14.57
N VAL A 35 -3.65 2.87 -13.26
CA VAL A 35 -4.76 3.51 -12.52
C VAL A 35 -4.71 5.03 -12.70
N THR A 36 -3.54 5.66 -12.56
CA THR A 36 -3.42 7.12 -12.76
C THR A 36 -3.62 7.57 -14.21
N VAL A 37 -3.48 6.68 -15.19
CA VAL A 37 -3.71 7.00 -16.61
C VAL A 37 -5.16 6.76 -17.02
N VAL A 38 -5.80 5.70 -16.49
CA VAL A 38 -7.13 5.26 -16.90
C VAL A 38 -8.24 6.03 -16.21
N PHE A 39 -8.05 6.49 -14.96
CA PHE A 39 -9.02 7.33 -14.28
C PHE A 39 -8.74 8.79 -14.65
N PRO A 40 -9.49 9.38 -15.60
CA PRO A 40 -9.28 10.77 -15.95
C PRO A 40 -9.83 11.62 -14.79
N ASN A 41 -9.05 12.59 -14.35
CA ASN A 41 -9.51 13.55 -13.35
C ASN A 41 -10.76 14.27 -13.84
N PRO A 42 -11.88 14.23 -13.10
CA PRO A 42 -12.90 15.24 -13.24
C PRO A 42 -12.35 16.50 -12.58
N SER A 43 -11.48 17.22 -13.28
CA SER A 43 -11.14 18.59 -12.90
C SER A 43 -12.44 19.39 -12.97
N LEU A 44 -13.11 19.54 -11.83
CA LEU A 44 -14.10 20.59 -11.62
C LEU A 44 -13.37 21.90 -11.90
N THR A 45 -13.48 22.35 -13.14
CA THR A 45 -13.04 23.67 -13.57
C THR A 45 -14.30 24.52 -13.53
N PRO A 46 -14.56 25.30 -12.46
CA PRO A 46 -15.65 26.25 -12.46
C PRO A 46 -15.24 27.36 -13.43
N GLY A 47 -15.71 27.26 -14.67
CA GLY A 47 -15.30 28.13 -15.78
C GLY A 47 -14.55 27.33 -16.83
N GLY A 48 -15.29 26.64 -17.70
CA GLY A 48 -14.71 25.98 -18.85
C GLY A 48 -13.99 27.00 -19.72
N LEU A 49 -12.66 26.92 -19.78
CA LEU A 49 -11.77 27.45 -20.82
C LEU A 49 -10.33 27.27 -20.32
N THR A 50 -9.81 26.07 -20.50
CA THR A 50 -8.41 25.75 -20.84
C THR A 50 -8.18 24.27 -20.52
N THR A 51 -8.47 23.42 -21.50
CA THR A 51 -7.81 22.12 -21.63
C THR A 51 -6.31 22.38 -21.77
N VAL A 52 -5.60 22.47 -20.64
CA VAL A 52 -4.14 22.45 -20.63
C VAL A 52 -3.76 21.10 -21.25
N PRO A 53 -3.02 21.08 -22.38
CA PRO A 53 -2.68 19.83 -23.05
C PRO A 53 -1.96 18.92 -22.08
N HIS A 54 -2.47 17.70 -21.88
CA HIS A 54 -1.84 16.61 -21.13
C HIS A 54 -0.56 16.07 -21.81
N GLY A 55 0.13 16.91 -22.57
CA GLY A 55 1.35 16.58 -23.25
C GLY A 55 2.50 16.52 -22.26
N LEU A 56 2.80 15.31 -21.80
CA LEU A 56 4.04 14.92 -21.11
C LEU A 56 4.07 15.16 -19.59
N GLY A 57 3.41 14.26 -18.86
CA GLY A 57 3.99 13.69 -17.63
C GLY A 57 3.46 14.24 -16.30
N PHE A 58 2.86 13.34 -15.51
CA PHE A 58 2.72 13.43 -14.04
C PHE A 58 1.67 14.36 -13.42
N SER A 59 0.54 14.64 -14.09
CA SER A 59 -0.60 15.31 -13.42
C SER A 59 -1.62 14.30 -12.86
N SER A 60 -1.16 13.33 -12.07
CA SER A 60 -2.08 12.62 -11.18
C SER A 60 -2.49 13.59 -10.07
N THR A 61 -3.79 13.86 -9.92
CA THR A 61 -4.23 14.68 -8.78
C THR A 61 -3.88 13.97 -7.49
N ILE A 62 -3.63 14.77 -6.48
CA ILE A 62 -3.38 14.30 -5.12
C ILE A 62 -4.45 13.30 -4.64
N TRP A 63 -5.70 13.46 -5.08
CA TRP A 63 -6.83 12.63 -4.71
C TRP A 63 -6.71 11.19 -5.23
N GLU A 64 -6.26 10.99 -6.47
CA GLU A 64 -6.01 9.65 -7.01
C GLU A 64 -4.96 8.91 -6.18
N LEU A 65 -3.88 9.60 -5.83
CA LEU A 65 -2.80 9.02 -5.03
C LEU A 65 -3.27 8.69 -3.61
N ILE A 66 -4.14 9.50 -3.02
CA ILE A 66 -4.79 9.18 -1.73
C ILE A 66 -5.63 7.90 -1.88
N VAL A 67 -6.49 7.81 -2.90
CA VAL A 67 -7.34 6.63 -3.13
C VAL A 67 -6.49 5.37 -3.33
N ILE A 68 -5.45 5.44 -4.16
CA ILE A 68 -4.52 4.33 -4.39
C ILE A 68 -3.85 3.89 -3.08
N ASN A 69 -3.39 4.84 -2.25
CA ASN A 69 -2.78 4.54 -0.95
C ASN A 69 -3.78 3.90 0.03
N LEU A 70 -5.04 4.32 0.03
CA LEU A 70 -6.09 3.72 0.85
C LEU A 70 -6.45 2.30 0.38
N ILE A 71 -6.59 2.08 -0.93
CA ILE A 71 -6.81 0.75 -1.50
C ILE A 71 -5.62 -0.17 -1.16
N GLY A 72 -4.39 0.33 -1.31
CA GLY A 72 -3.20 -0.44 -0.96
C GLY A 72 -3.16 -0.81 0.52
N SER A 73 -3.53 0.12 1.40
CA SER A 73 -3.64 -0.12 2.85
C SER A 73 -4.73 -1.14 3.19
N PHE A 74 -5.88 -1.09 2.50
CA PHE A 74 -6.95 -2.08 2.62
C PHE A 74 -6.47 -3.49 2.25
N LEU A 75 -5.86 -3.63 1.08
CA LEU A 75 -5.33 -4.89 0.56
C LEU A 75 -4.22 -5.44 1.47
N LEU A 76 -3.34 -4.56 1.97
CA LEU A 76 -2.32 -4.93 2.95
C LEU A 76 -2.96 -5.47 4.23
N GLY A 77 -4.04 -4.83 4.69
CA GLY A 77 -4.87 -5.32 5.79
C GLY A 77 -5.38 -6.73 5.54
N ILE A 78 -6.06 -6.98 4.41
CA ILE A 78 -6.60 -8.29 4.04
C ILE A 78 -5.50 -9.36 4.03
N VAL A 79 -4.39 -9.08 3.36
CA VAL A 79 -3.26 -10.01 3.26
C VAL A 79 -2.71 -10.30 4.65
N SER A 80 -2.48 -9.27 5.47
CA SER A 80 -1.98 -9.42 6.84
C SER A 80 -2.93 -10.23 7.72
N GLY A 81 -4.25 -10.00 7.60
CA GLY A 81 -5.27 -10.74 8.32
C GLY A 81 -5.28 -12.22 7.96
N ARG A 82 -5.20 -12.54 6.66
CA ARG A 82 -5.12 -13.93 6.17
C ARG A 82 -3.85 -14.64 6.62
N LEU A 83 -2.71 -13.95 6.58
CA LEU A 83 -1.42 -14.52 7.02
C LEU A 83 -1.43 -14.75 8.54
N ALA A 84 -2.04 -13.85 9.32
CA ALA A 84 -2.12 -13.98 10.78
C ALA A 84 -2.99 -15.17 11.24
N THR A 85 -4.12 -15.44 10.57
CA THR A 85 -5.05 -16.49 10.98
C THR A 85 -4.72 -17.89 10.47
N SER A 86 -3.85 -18.03 9.48
CA SER A 86 -3.50 -19.33 8.88
C SER A 86 -2.03 -19.75 9.01
N PRO A 87 -1.35 -19.70 10.18
CA PRO A 87 0.06 -20.07 10.28
C PRO A 87 0.34 -21.52 9.84
N ARG A 88 -0.60 -22.44 10.12
CA ARG A 88 -0.47 -23.87 9.78
C ARG A 88 -0.69 -24.14 8.29
N VAL A 89 -1.72 -23.54 7.69
CA VAL A 89 -2.00 -23.66 6.25
C VAL A 89 -0.92 -22.95 5.43
N GLN A 90 -0.43 -21.80 5.90
CA GLN A 90 0.64 -21.04 5.24
C GLN A 90 1.94 -21.84 5.15
N ARG A 91 2.31 -22.59 6.20
CA ARG A 91 3.51 -23.45 6.16
C ARG A 91 3.39 -24.63 5.20
N GLN A 92 2.17 -25.05 4.86
CA GLN A 92 1.95 -26.23 4.03
C GLN A 92 1.62 -25.90 2.56
N HIS A 93 1.02 -24.75 2.27
CA HIS A 93 0.46 -24.48 0.94
C HIS A 93 0.98 -23.22 0.24
N LEU A 94 1.59 -22.27 0.97
CA LEU A 94 2.06 -21.02 0.36
C LEU A 94 3.59 -21.05 0.21
N PRO A 95 4.12 -20.79 -1.00
CA PRO A 95 5.56 -20.72 -1.18
C PRO A 95 6.13 -19.54 -0.38
N SER A 96 7.30 -19.75 0.23
CA SER A 96 7.93 -18.79 1.15
C SER A 96 8.25 -17.43 0.52
N TRP A 97 8.32 -17.35 -0.81
CA TRP A 97 8.57 -16.12 -1.56
C TRP A 97 7.31 -15.27 -1.79
N LEU A 98 6.10 -15.84 -1.70
CA LEU A 98 4.87 -15.12 -2.09
C LEU A 98 4.48 -14.01 -1.10
N PRO A 99 4.46 -14.23 0.23
CA PRO A 99 4.13 -13.16 1.16
C PRO A 99 5.01 -11.91 1.00
N PRO A 100 6.36 -11.98 1.01
CA PRO A 100 7.18 -10.79 0.82
C PRO A 100 7.03 -10.18 -0.58
N ALA A 101 6.81 -10.99 -1.63
CA ALA A 101 6.54 -10.46 -2.96
C ALA A 101 5.27 -9.61 -3.01
N LEU A 102 4.18 -10.07 -2.38
CA LEU A 102 2.92 -9.34 -2.34
C LEU A 102 3.00 -8.09 -1.43
N THR A 103 3.54 -8.23 -0.21
CA THR A 103 3.54 -7.13 0.76
C THR A 103 4.62 -6.09 0.45
N THR A 104 5.86 -6.53 0.25
CA THR A 104 7.00 -5.63 0.10
C THR A 104 7.18 -5.21 -1.36
N GLY A 105 7.02 -6.15 -2.30
CA GLY A 105 7.12 -5.85 -3.73
C GLY A 105 5.89 -5.10 -4.23
N PHE A 106 4.78 -5.81 -4.43
CA PHE A 106 3.59 -5.26 -5.06
C PHE A 106 2.97 -4.12 -4.25
N LEU A 107 2.55 -4.35 -3.01
CA LEU A 107 1.87 -3.32 -2.22
C LEU A 107 2.79 -2.14 -1.88
N GLY A 108 4.08 -2.38 -1.65
CA GLY A 108 5.08 -1.34 -1.41
C GLY A 108 5.33 -0.41 -2.60
N SER A 109 5.22 -0.92 -3.83
CA SER A 109 5.39 -0.12 -5.06
C SER A 109 4.07 0.45 -5.62
N PHE A 110 2.96 -0.23 -5.32
CA PHE A 110 1.60 0.21 -5.63
C PHE A 110 1.17 1.40 -4.78
N THR A 111 1.62 1.46 -3.52
CA THR A 111 1.45 2.64 -2.66
C THR A 111 2.64 3.59 -2.81
N THR A 112 2.41 4.90 -2.69
CA THR A 112 3.49 5.90 -2.81
C THR A 112 3.19 7.16 -2.01
N VAL A 113 4.02 7.40 -1.00
CA VAL A 113 4.01 8.67 -0.25
C VAL A 113 4.78 9.74 -1.02
N SER A 114 5.87 9.36 -1.70
CA SER A 114 6.71 10.30 -2.44
C SER A 114 5.98 10.98 -3.60
N ALA A 115 5.25 10.22 -4.43
CA ALA A 115 4.49 10.83 -5.53
C ALA A 115 3.38 11.75 -4.99
N MET A 116 2.75 11.37 -3.87
CA MET A 116 1.72 12.19 -3.22
C MET A 116 2.30 13.52 -2.72
N MET A 117 3.47 13.49 -2.08
CA MET A 117 4.16 14.70 -1.61
C MET A 117 4.64 15.58 -2.76
N VAL A 118 5.12 15.00 -3.86
CA VAL A 118 5.52 15.77 -5.05
C VAL A 118 4.31 16.44 -5.68
N SER A 119 3.19 15.71 -5.88
CA SER A 119 1.95 16.28 -6.43
C SER A 119 1.41 17.41 -5.52
N TYR A 120 1.39 17.18 -4.21
CA TYR A 120 0.97 18.17 -3.22
C TYR A 120 1.84 19.44 -3.23
N THR A 121 3.15 19.29 -3.08
CA THR A 121 4.07 20.44 -3.02
C THR A 121 4.06 21.22 -4.32
N THR A 122 4.02 20.56 -5.48
CA THR A 122 3.86 21.22 -6.78
C THR A 122 2.58 22.07 -6.83
N GLY A 123 1.45 21.53 -6.36
CA GLY A 123 0.19 22.27 -6.29
C GLY A 123 0.26 23.51 -5.38
N VAL A 124 0.89 23.39 -4.21
CA VAL A 124 1.07 24.52 -3.28
C VAL A 124 2.00 25.59 -3.88
N TRP A 125 3.08 25.19 -4.55
CA TRP A 125 4.00 26.15 -5.19
C TRP A 125 3.33 26.92 -6.32
N VAL A 126 2.56 26.24 -7.17
CA VAL A 126 1.79 26.89 -8.25
C VAL A 126 0.78 27.85 -7.64
N LEU A 127 0.02 27.44 -6.62
CA LEU A 127 -0.95 28.33 -5.98
C LEU A 127 -0.29 29.53 -5.30
N GLY A 128 0.84 29.32 -4.61
CA GLY A 128 1.62 30.39 -3.98
C GLY A 128 2.15 31.41 -4.99
N SER A 129 2.53 30.97 -6.19
CA SER A 129 2.95 31.89 -7.27
C SER A 129 1.83 32.78 -7.80
N VAL A 130 0.57 32.36 -7.66
CA VAL A 130 -0.61 33.11 -8.15
C VAL A 130 -1.19 34.01 -7.05
N VAL A 131 -1.28 33.52 -5.81
CA VAL A 131 -1.94 34.24 -4.70
C VAL A 131 -1.03 35.33 -4.08
N GLY A 132 0.27 35.31 -4.38
CA GLY A 132 1.23 36.32 -3.92
C GLY A 132 1.67 36.32 -2.46
N PRO A 133 1.53 35.26 -1.61
CA PRO A 133 2.23 35.23 -0.33
C PRO A 133 3.74 35.25 -0.53
N SER A 134 4.47 35.78 0.45
CA SER A 134 5.93 35.71 0.45
C SER A 134 6.40 34.24 0.33
N PRO A 135 7.59 33.98 -0.24
CA PRO A 135 8.13 32.62 -0.34
C PRO A 135 8.20 31.91 1.02
N ALA A 136 8.55 32.65 2.09
CA ALA A 136 8.60 32.12 3.45
C ALA A 136 7.22 31.66 3.94
N THR A 137 6.18 32.46 3.72
CA THR A 137 4.80 32.12 4.07
C THR A 137 4.31 30.88 3.31
N THR A 138 4.66 30.77 2.02
CA THR A 138 4.32 29.61 1.17
C THR A 138 4.91 28.32 1.73
N VAL A 139 6.18 28.35 2.15
CA VAL A 139 6.85 27.18 2.76
C VAL A 139 6.16 26.77 4.05
N VAL A 140 5.85 27.71 4.94
CA VAL A 140 5.15 27.41 6.21
C VAL A 140 3.79 26.77 5.96
N ILE A 141 3.01 27.32 5.02
CA ILE A 141 1.70 26.76 4.64
C ILE A 141 1.88 25.35 4.07
N ALA A 142 2.84 25.12 3.18
CA ALA A 142 3.13 23.82 2.59
C ALA A 142 3.51 22.79 3.66
N MET A 143 4.34 23.16 4.64
CA MET A 143 4.73 22.26 5.72
C MET A 143 3.55 21.90 6.63
N LEU A 144 2.77 22.89 7.08
CA LEU A 144 1.65 22.66 7.99
C LEU A 144 0.52 21.87 7.32
N SER A 145 0.08 22.30 6.14
CA SER A 145 -1.01 21.60 5.45
C SER A 145 -0.55 20.26 4.87
N GLY A 146 0.72 20.11 4.51
CA GLY A 146 1.31 18.82 4.13
C GLY A 146 1.38 17.83 5.30
N ALA A 147 1.75 18.30 6.49
CA ALA A 147 1.72 17.49 7.71
C ALA A 147 0.30 17.05 8.08
N LEU A 148 -0.69 17.95 8.00
CA LEU A 148 -2.10 17.63 8.23
C LEU A 148 -2.62 16.61 7.21
N LEU A 149 -2.28 16.78 5.94
CA LEU A 149 -2.62 15.82 4.89
C LEU A 149 -2.03 14.44 5.20
N LEU A 150 -0.74 14.35 5.50
CA LEU A 150 -0.07 13.10 5.85
C LEU A 150 -0.71 12.44 7.07
N ALA A 151 -1.02 13.21 8.11
CA ALA A 151 -1.70 12.70 9.29
C ALA A 151 -3.09 12.14 8.95
N GLY A 152 -3.86 12.86 8.12
CA GLY A 152 -5.17 12.40 7.65
C GLY A 152 -5.09 11.10 6.85
N VAL A 153 -4.17 11.02 5.89
CA VAL A 153 -3.93 9.81 5.09
C VAL A 153 -3.45 8.65 5.95
N LEU A 154 -2.60 8.90 6.95
CA LEU A 154 -2.14 7.90 7.89
C LEU A 154 -3.28 7.33 8.74
N VAL A 155 -4.13 8.19 9.30
CA VAL A 155 -5.29 7.77 10.12
C VAL A 155 -6.28 6.99 9.26
N ALA A 156 -6.63 7.52 8.09
CA ALA A 156 -7.54 6.85 7.16
C ALA A 156 -6.97 5.51 6.67
N GLY A 157 -5.71 5.50 6.25
CA GLY A 157 -5.01 4.29 5.82
C GLY A 157 -4.96 3.23 6.92
N THR A 158 -4.69 3.62 8.17
CA THR A 158 -4.70 2.72 9.32
C THR A 158 -6.10 2.15 9.57
N ALA A 159 -7.14 2.99 9.56
CA ALA A 159 -8.52 2.55 9.75
C ALA A 159 -8.95 1.55 8.67
N VAL A 160 -8.63 1.84 7.41
CA VAL A 160 -8.93 0.99 6.26
C VAL A 160 -8.12 -0.32 6.30
N ALA A 161 -6.85 -0.27 6.71
CA ALA A 161 -6.03 -1.46 6.91
C ALA A 161 -6.58 -2.36 8.03
N LEU A 162 -7.00 -1.79 9.16
CA LEU A 162 -7.66 -2.54 10.24
C LEU A 162 -8.97 -3.18 9.77
N TRP A 163 -9.73 -2.48 8.94
CA TRP A 163 -10.94 -3.05 8.35
C TRP A 163 -10.63 -4.21 7.41
N GLY A 164 -9.65 -4.04 6.52
CA GLY A 164 -9.15 -5.11 5.64
C GLY A 164 -8.66 -6.32 6.45
N TYR A 165 -7.92 -6.09 7.53
CA TYR A 165 -7.44 -7.13 8.43
C TYR A 165 -8.58 -7.95 9.04
N ARG A 166 -9.63 -7.29 9.53
CA ARG A 166 -10.83 -7.97 10.05
C ARG A 166 -11.54 -8.78 8.97
N LEU A 167 -11.60 -8.32 7.72
CA LEU A 167 -12.16 -9.10 6.62
C LEU A 167 -11.29 -10.32 6.30
N GLY A 168 -9.97 -10.15 6.28
CA GLY A 168 -9.01 -11.20 5.99
C GLY A 168 -9.05 -12.34 7.02
N SER A 169 -9.24 -12.01 8.30
CA SER A 169 -9.23 -12.98 9.41
C SER A 169 -10.52 -13.81 9.53
N ARG A 170 -11.68 -13.27 9.12
CA ARG A 170 -12.99 -13.96 9.26
C ARG A 170 -13.11 -15.23 8.41
N HIS A 171 -12.50 -15.26 7.23
CA HIS A 171 -12.69 -16.35 6.27
C HIS A 171 -11.99 -17.66 6.65
N CYS A 172 -11.12 -17.66 7.67
CA CYS A 172 -10.44 -18.88 8.14
C CYS A 172 -11.16 -19.60 9.28
N ALA A 173 -12.06 -18.93 10.00
CA ALA A 173 -12.75 -19.50 11.17
C ALA A 173 -13.85 -20.51 10.80
N SER A 174 -14.29 -20.53 9.54
CA SER A 174 -15.46 -21.27 9.08
C SER A 174 -15.19 -22.69 8.61
N ARG A 175 -13.95 -23.21 8.67
CA ARG A 175 -13.67 -24.57 8.18
C ARG A 175 -14.13 -25.57 9.25
N PRO A 176 -15.24 -26.31 9.03
CA PRO A 176 -15.70 -27.28 10.02
C PRO A 176 -14.58 -28.29 10.24
N SER A 177 -14.23 -28.51 11.51
CA SER A 177 -13.42 -29.66 11.91
C SER A 177 -14.14 -30.88 11.37
N HIS A 178 -13.55 -31.54 10.37
CA HIS A 178 -14.03 -32.84 9.91
C HIS A 178 -14.21 -33.68 11.18
N PRO A 179 -15.41 -34.22 11.46
CA PRO A 179 -15.61 -35.07 12.61
C PRO A 179 -14.54 -36.16 12.55
N ALA A 180 -13.84 -36.36 13.66
CA ALA A 180 -12.81 -37.37 13.76
C ALA A 180 -13.40 -38.70 13.24
N PRO A 181 -12.67 -39.47 12.41
CA PRO A 181 -13.16 -40.77 11.96
C PRO A 181 -13.53 -41.56 13.21
N SER A 182 -14.82 -41.84 13.38
CA SER A 182 -15.32 -42.67 14.46
C SER A 182 -14.60 -44.00 14.35
N THR A 183 -13.79 -44.30 15.35
CA THR A 183 -13.22 -45.63 15.59
C THR A 183 -14.38 -46.55 15.97
N GLU A 184 -15.20 -46.92 15.00
CA GLU A 184 -16.14 -48.02 15.09
C GLU A 184 -15.75 -49.07 14.05
N GLU A 185 -15.82 -50.31 14.50
CA GLU A 185 -15.64 -51.56 13.76
C GLU A 185 -14.21 -51.99 13.44
N SER A 186 -13.58 -52.62 14.43
CA SER A 186 -13.32 -54.05 14.26
C SER A 186 -13.49 -54.76 15.60
N ALA A 187 -14.68 -55.33 15.79
CA ALA A 187 -14.88 -56.52 16.61
C ALA A 187 -14.47 -57.76 15.80
#